data_AF-A0A3C2DVE7-F1
#
_entry.id   AF-A0A3C2DVE7-F1
#
_cell.length_a   1.000
_cell.length_b   1.000
_cell.length_c   1.000
_cell.angle_alpha   90.00
_cell.angle_beta   90.00
_cell.angle_gamma   90.00
#
_symmetry.space_group_name_H-M   'P 1'
#
loop_
_entity.id
_entity.type
_entity.pdbx_description
1 polymer ?
#
loop_
_entity_poly.entity_id
_entity_poly.type
_entity_poly.pdbx_seq_one_letter_code
_entity_poly.pdbx_strand_id
1 'polypeptide(L)'
;MEERILTADIIEDFRKNLELQEKSTSTIEKYIRDVKAFSAYTENAAITKEKVIAYKKYLRNNYAVRSVNSMLASINSLFNSLEWHDLKVKSLKLQQQVFCSEDRELTKAEYARLCKTAKRKKNKRINLILQTICGTGIRVSELQYITVEAAKQGEAVVNCKAKTRSVFIVKELKQKLLRYAAEQNIKSG
;
A
#
# COMPACT_ATOMS: atom_id res chain seq x y z
N MET A 1 29.84 -10.56 24.59
CA MET A 1 28.89 -10.20 23.51
C MET A 1 27.71 -9.56 24.19
N GLU A 2 27.40 -8.30 23.88
CA GLU A 2 26.18 -7.66 24.39
C GLU A 2 24.95 -8.45 23.96
N GLU A 3 24.00 -8.61 24.88
CA GLU A 3 22.76 -9.31 24.58
C GLU A 3 21.91 -8.48 23.63
N ARG A 4 21.69 -9.02 22.42
CA ARG A 4 20.86 -8.39 21.39
C ARG A 4 19.38 -8.59 21.71
N ILE A 5 18.79 -7.73 22.53
CA ILE A 5 17.38 -7.81 22.94
C ILE A 5 16.57 -6.72 22.21
N LEU A 6 15.37 -7.06 21.74
CA LEU A 6 14.45 -6.08 21.17
C LEU A 6 13.58 -5.48 22.27
N THR A 7 13.83 -4.22 22.60
CA THR A 7 13.03 -3.44 23.56
C THR A 7 12.02 -2.54 22.86
N ALA A 8 11.05 -2.01 23.61
CA ALA A 8 10.10 -1.04 23.08
C ALA A 8 10.81 0.23 22.55
N ASP A 9 11.86 0.68 23.23
CA ASP A 9 12.64 1.85 22.84
C ASP A 9 13.35 1.64 21.51
N ILE A 10 13.94 0.45 21.29
CA ILE A 10 14.55 0.08 20.00
C ILE A 10 13.52 0.13 18.86
N ILE A 11 12.29 -0.33 19.11
CA ILE A 11 11.22 -0.31 18.10
C ILE A 11 10.80 1.13 17.78
N GLU A 12 10.76 2.00 18.79
CA GLU A 12 10.41 3.41 18.59
C GLU A 12 11.52 4.19 17.90
N ASP A 13 12.79 3.94 18.24
CA ASP A 13 13.92 4.56 17.53
C ASP A 13 14.02 4.06 16.09
N PHE A 14 13.70 2.78 15.84
CA PHE A 14 13.54 2.28 14.48
C PHE A 14 12.42 3.00 13.71
N ARG A 15 11.29 3.29 14.37
CA ARG A 15 10.21 4.09 13.77
C ARG A 15 10.71 5.46 13.33
N LYS A 16 11.37 6.20 14.22
CA LYS A 16 11.95 7.53 13.92
C LYS A 16 12.96 7.45 12.78
N ASN A 17 13.80 6.41 12.76
CA ASN A 17 14.75 6.19 11.68
C ASN A 17 14.03 6.02 10.32
N LEU A 18 12.92 5.27 10.26
CA LEU A 18 12.13 5.12 9.03
C LEU A 18 11.50 6.44 8.58
N GLU A 19 11.09 7.31 9.51
CA GLU A 19 10.59 8.66 9.22
C GLU A 19 11.70 9.53 8.62
N LEU A 20 12.91 9.49 9.19
CA LEU A 20 14.09 10.19 8.65
C LEU A 20 14.54 9.67 7.28
N GLN A 21 14.23 8.42 6.95
CA GLN A 21 14.42 7.83 5.61
C GLN A 21 13.30 8.17 4.62
N GLU A 22 12.40 9.10 4.97
CA GLU A 22 11.28 9.54 4.13
C GLU A 22 10.35 8.39 3.70
N LYS A 23 10.22 7.35 4.53
CA LYS A 23 9.29 6.25 4.26
C LYS A 23 7.84 6.74 4.41
N SER A 24 6.95 6.23 3.57
CA SER A 24 5.53 6.50 3.72
C SER A 24 4.99 5.96 5.04
N THR A 25 3.97 6.62 5.61
CA THR A 25 3.27 6.17 6.84
C THR A 25 2.84 4.71 6.74
N SER A 26 2.29 4.30 5.60
CA SER A 26 1.89 2.91 5.36
C SER A 26 3.05 1.90 5.39
N THR A 27 4.24 2.32 4.97
CA THR A 27 5.45 1.49 5.04
C THR A 27 5.96 1.40 6.47
N ILE A 28 5.98 2.53 7.18
CA ILE A 28 6.38 2.61 8.60
C ILE A 28 5.49 1.71 9.45
N GLU A 29 4.17 1.89 9.38
CA GLU A 29 3.20 1.10 10.14
C GLU A 29 3.33 -0.40 9.88
N LYS A 30 3.54 -0.78 8.61
CA LYS A 30 3.78 -2.17 8.26
C LYS A 30 5.07 -2.69 8.89
N TYR A 31 6.16 -1.94 8.78
CA TYR A 31 7.45 -2.37 9.29
C TYR A 31 7.41 -2.54 10.80
N ILE A 32 6.80 -1.59 11.53
CA ILE A 32 6.60 -1.68 12.97
C ILE A 32 5.71 -2.86 13.35
N ARG A 33 4.63 -3.12 12.60
CA ARG A 33 3.77 -4.30 12.83
C ARG A 33 4.56 -5.61 12.70
N ASP A 34 5.33 -5.74 11.64
CA ASP A 34 6.12 -6.96 11.37
C ASP A 34 7.23 -7.15 12.41
N VAL A 35 7.87 -6.06 12.85
CA VAL A 35 8.87 -6.08 13.93
C VAL A 35 8.24 -6.45 15.27
N LYS A 36 7.08 -5.91 15.62
CA LYS A 36 6.36 -6.28 16.85
C LYS A 36 5.95 -7.76 16.84
N ALA A 37 5.49 -8.27 15.69
CA ALA A 37 5.17 -9.68 15.53
C ALA A 37 6.42 -10.57 15.70
N PHE A 38 7.58 -10.13 15.21
CA PHE A 38 8.85 -10.82 15.43
C PHE A 38 9.28 -10.78 16.91
N SER A 39 9.21 -9.62 17.57
CA SER A 39 9.53 -9.47 19.00
C SER A 39 8.69 -10.41 19.87
N ALA A 40 7.38 -10.46 19.60
CA ALA A 40 6.45 -11.35 20.28
C ALA A 40 6.79 -12.83 20.05
N TYR A 41 7.17 -13.22 18.83
CA TYR A 41 7.61 -14.59 18.54
C TYR A 41 8.88 -14.98 19.31
N THR A 42 9.78 -14.02 19.54
CA THR A 42 11.03 -14.26 20.27
C THR A 42 10.91 -14.13 21.78
N GLU A 43 9.71 -13.83 22.30
CA GLU A 43 9.43 -13.65 23.74
C GLU A 43 10.37 -12.65 24.42
N ASN A 44 10.81 -11.61 23.70
CA ASN A 44 11.80 -10.63 24.15
C ASN A 44 13.14 -11.22 24.62
N ALA A 45 13.46 -12.45 24.24
CA ALA A 45 14.75 -13.06 24.52
C ALA A 45 15.82 -12.61 23.51
N ALA A 46 17.10 -12.85 23.84
CA ALA A 46 18.21 -12.49 22.96
C ALA A 46 18.03 -13.03 21.53
N ILE A 47 18.23 -12.16 20.54
CA ILE A 47 18.05 -12.46 19.12
C ILE A 47 19.33 -13.11 18.58
N THR A 48 19.20 -14.36 18.15
CA THR A 48 20.27 -15.12 17.49
C THR A 48 19.90 -15.44 16.06
N LYS A 49 20.89 -15.86 15.27
CA LYS A 49 20.68 -16.22 13.87
C LYS A 49 19.68 -17.37 13.73
N GLU A 50 19.75 -18.32 14.63
CA GLU A 50 18.92 -19.52 14.70
C GLU A 50 17.46 -19.15 14.90
N LYS A 51 17.18 -18.19 15.79
CA LYS A 51 15.82 -17.68 16.02
C LYS A 51 15.25 -16.99 14.78
N VAL A 52 16.06 -16.18 14.07
CA VAL A 52 15.61 -15.55 12.82
C VAL A 52 15.32 -16.61 11.74
N ILE A 53 16.14 -17.65 11.64
CA ILE A 53 15.91 -18.77 10.71
C ILE A 53 14.64 -19.55 11.10
N ALA A 54 14.42 -19.82 12.39
CA ALA A 54 13.22 -20.47 12.91
C ALA A 54 11.97 -19.64 12.59
N TYR A 55 12.02 -18.32 12.80
CA TYR A 55 10.93 -17.43 12.45
C TYR A 55 10.64 -17.43 10.94
N LYS A 56 11.68 -17.41 10.09
CA LYS A 56 11.50 -17.55 8.64
C LYS A 56 10.80 -18.86 8.25
N LYS A 57 11.11 -19.98 8.92
CA LYS A 57 10.42 -21.26 8.70
C LYS A 57 8.96 -21.19 9.13
N TYR A 58 8.69 -20.61 10.30
CA TYR A 58 7.34 -20.34 10.78
C TYR A 58 6.53 -19.50 9.77
N LEU A 59 7.10 -18.40 9.27
CA LEU A 59 6.44 -17.56 8.28
C LEU A 59 6.13 -18.32 6.98
N ARG A 60 7.07 -19.15 6.52
CA ARG A 60 6.88 -19.96 5.30
C ARG A 60 5.69 -20.92 5.39
N ASN A 61 5.41 -21.46 6.58
CA ASN A 61 4.33 -22.43 6.78
C ASN A 61 2.95 -21.76 6.92
N ASN A 62 2.91 -20.47 7.24
CA ASN A 62 1.66 -19.77 7.58
C ASN A 62 1.27 -18.67 6.58
N TYR A 63 2.19 -18.25 5.70
CA TYR A 63 1.97 -17.11 4.80
C TYR A 63 2.43 -17.39 3.37
N ALA A 64 1.79 -16.69 2.43
CA ALA A 64 2.21 -16.68 1.03
C ALA A 64 3.64 -16.09 0.88
N VAL A 65 4.41 -16.60 -0.08
CA VAL A 65 5.82 -16.23 -0.30
C VAL A 65 6.04 -14.71 -0.39
N ARG A 66 5.13 -13.97 -1.05
CA ARG A 66 5.23 -12.51 -1.16
C ARG A 66 5.10 -11.82 0.20
N SER A 67 4.17 -12.28 1.03
CA SER A 67 3.98 -11.77 2.40
C SER A 67 5.21 -12.07 3.25
N VAL A 68 5.74 -13.30 3.19
CA VAL A 68 6.97 -13.69 3.88
C VAL A 68 8.12 -12.76 3.49
N ASN A 69 8.36 -12.58 2.19
CA ASN A 69 9.43 -11.70 1.71
C ASN A 69 9.25 -10.25 2.18
N SER A 70 8.01 -9.78 2.26
CA SER A 70 7.70 -8.45 2.75
C SER A 70 7.96 -8.29 4.26
N MET A 71 7.64 -9.31 5.06
CA MET A 71 7.93 -9.33 6.50
C MET A 71 9.44 -9.43 6.77
N LEU A 72 10.13 -10.31 6.03
CA LEU A 72 11.60 -10.42 6.10
C LEU A 72 12.30 -9.13 5.70
N ALA A 73 11.75 -8.35 4.75
CA ALA A 73 12.29 -7.05 4.41
C ALA A 73 12.21 -6.05 5.57
N SER A 74 11.10 -6.05 6.32
CA SER A 74 10.93 -5.22 7.51
C SER A 74 11.93 -5.59 8.61
N ILE A 75 12.11 -6.89 8.88
CA ILE A 75 13.06 -7.38 9.89
C ILE A 75 14.52 -7.12 9.48
N ASN A 76 14.88 -7.37 8.21
CA ASN A 76 16.21 -7.05 7.71
C ASN A 76 16.50 -5.55 7.73
N SER A 77 15.47 -4.70 7.58
CA SER A 77 15.60 -3.25 7.70
C SER A 77 15.92 -2.83 9.15
N LEU A 78 15.28 -3.47 10.14
CA LEU A 78 15.62 -3.29 11.55
C LEU A 78 17.06 -3.72 11.84
N PHE A 79 17.49 -4.88 11.32
CA PHE A 79 18.87 -5.32 11.51
C PHE A 79 19.89 -4.42 10.82
N ASN A 80 19.51 -3.69 9.76
CA ASN A 80 20.38 -2.66 9.20
C ASN A 80 20.49 -1.45 10.14
N SER A 81 19.38 -0.98 10.73
CA SER A 81 19.41 0.18 11.63
C SER A 81 20.14 -0.09 12.95
N LEU A 82 20.18 -1.35 13.38
CA LEU A 82 20.91 -1.80 14.58
C LEU A 82 22.32 -2.29 14.29
N GLU A 83 22.76 -2.24 13.02
CA GLU A 83 24.06 -2.78 12.58
C GLU A 83 24.26 -4.30 12.83
N TRP A 84 23.17 -5.03 13.07
CA TRP A 84 23.16 -6.49 13.26
C TRP A 84 23.15 -7.25 11.92
N HIS A 85 24.09 -6.90 11.04
CA HIS A 85 24.11 -7.41 9.65
C HIS A 85 24.22 -8.93 9.56
N ASP A 86 24.88 -9.57 10.53
CA ASP A 86 25.04 -11.02 10.62
C ASP A 86 23.70 -11.76 10.83
N LEU A 87 22.68 -11.10 11.39
CA LEU A 87 21.36 -11.68 11.63
C LEU A 87 20.47 -11.72 10.39
N LYS A 88 20.77 -10.95 9.35
CA LYS A 88 19.94 -10.82 8.12
C LYS A 88 19.73 -12.14 7.38
N VAL A 89 18.49 -12.43 7.00
CA VAL A 89 18.15 -13.64 6.25
C VAL A 89 17.78 -13.32 4.80
N LYS A 90 18.12 -14.23 3.89
CA LYS A 90 17.76 -14.10 2.48
C LYS A 90 16.25 -14.22 2.30
N SER A 91 15.69 -13.46 1.38
CA SER A 91 14.31 -13.65 0.92
C SER A 91 14.12 -15.04 0.30
N LEU A 92 12.89 -15.53 0.30
CA LEU A 92 12.51 -16.72 -0.46
C LEU A 92 12.55 -16.38 -1.95
N LYS A 93 13.18 -17.25 -2.75
CA LYS A 93 13.17 -17.11 -4.21
C LYS A 93 11.75 -17.31 -4.71
N LEU A 94 11.25 -16.34 -5.47
CA LEU A 94 9.97 -16.41 -6.16
C LEU A 94 10.23 -16.13 -7.63
N GLN A 95 9.80 -17.04 -8.50
CA GLN A 95 9.81 -16.76 -9.93
C GLN A 95 8.76 -15.68 -10.22
N GLN A 96 9.19 -14.59 -10.83
CA GLN A 96 8.29 -13.51 -11.19
C GLN A 96 7.39 -13.99 -12.33
N GLN A 97 6.09 -14.14 -12.05
CA GLN A 97 5.09 -14.23 -13.10
C GLN A 97 4.97 -12.83 -13.71
N VAL A 98 5.54 -12.67 -14.91
CA VAL A 98 5.49 -11.42 -15.68
C VAL A 98 4.12 -11.25 -16.35
N PHE A 99 3.42 -12.36 -16.60
CA PHE A 99 2.12 -12.37 -17.24
C PHE A 99 0.99 -12.21 -16.21
N CYS A 100 0.20 -11.15 -16.37
CA CYS A 100 -1.14 -11.10 -15.78
C CYS A 100 -2.07 -11.78 -16.76
N SER A 101 -2.79 -12.80 -16.31
CA SER A 101 -3.73 -13.52 -17.14
C SER A 101 -4.95 -12.66 -17.47
N GLU A 102 -5.43 -12.75 -18.72
CA GLU A 102 -6.55 -11.93 -19.24
C GLU A 102 -7.85 -12.14 -18.46
N ASP A 103 -8.03 -13.30 -17.82
CA ASP A 103 -9.15 -13.60 -16.91
C ASP A 103 -9.22 -12.68 -15.68
N ARG A 104 -8.14 -11.96 -15.36
CA ARG A 104 -8.10 -10.96 -14.29
C ARG A 104 -8.40 -9.54 -14.78
N GLU A 105 -8.51 -9.34 -16.09
CA GLU A 105 -8.81 -8.03 -16.66
C GLU A 105 -10.32 -7.79 -16.74
N LEU A 106 -10.74 -6.57 -16.38
CA LEU A 106 -12.15 -6.19 -16.44
C LEU A 106 -12.54 -5.92 -17.89
N THR A 107 -13.41 -6.75 -18.46
CA THR A 107 -13.88 -6.53 -19.83
C THR A 107 -14.82 -5.33 -19.92
N LYS A 108 -14.96 -4.75 -21.13
CA LYS A 108 -15.89 -3.63 -21.38
C LYS A 108 -17.34 -3.96 -20.99
N ALA A 109 -17.78 -5.20 -21.24
CA ALA A 109 -19.12 -5.67 -20.91
C ALA A 109 -19.33 -5.72 -19.38
N GLU A 110 -18.34 -6.19 -18.64
CA GLU A 110 -18.39 -6.27 -17.18
C GLU A 110 -18.34 -4.88 -16.54
N TYR A 111 -17.50 -3.99 -17.05
CA TYR A 111 -17.49 -2.58 -16.65
C TYR A 111 -18.86 -1.93 -16.83
N ALA A 112 -19.49 -2.09 -18.00
CA ALA A 112 -20.82 -1.56 -18.26
C ALA A 112 -21.86 -2.11 -17.27
N ARG A 113 -21.78 -3.41 -16.95
CA ARG A 113 -22.63 -4.08 -15.97
C ARG A 113 -22.43 -3.53 -14.55
N LEU A 114 -21.19 -3.27 -14.13
CA LEU A 114 -20.87 -2.64 -12.84
C LEU A 114 -21.47 -1.23 -12.74
N CYS A 115 -21.28 -0.40 -13.77
CA CYS A 115 -21.85 0.93 -13.83
C CYS A 115 -23.39 0.90 -13.78
N LYS A 116 -24.04 0.03 -14.57
CA LYS A 116 -25.51 -0.12 -14.57
C LYS A 116 -26.03 -0.56 -13.20
N THR A 117 -25.34 -1.48 -12.54
CA THR A 117 -25.70 -1.96 -11.21
C THR A 117 -25.59 -0.86 -10.15
N ALA A 118 -24.51 -0.07 -10.16
CA ALA A 118 -24.35 1.06 -9.25
C ALA A 118 -25.45 2.12 -9.43
N LYS A 119 -25.84 2.41 -10.69
CA LYS A 119 -26.99 3.28 -10.99
C LYS A 119 -28.30 2.73 -10.45
N ARG A 120 -28.59 1.45 -10.68
CA ARG A 120 -29.81 0.79 -10.18
C ARG A 120 -29.91 0.81 -8.65
N LYS A 121 -28.78 0.63 -7.96
CA LYS A 121 -28.68 0.75 -6.49
C LYS A 121 -28.73 2.20 -5.98
N LYS A 122 -28.94 3.19 -6.86
CA LYS A 122 -28.92 4.64 -6.56
C LYS A 122 -27.62 5.11 -5.87
N ASN A 123 -26.53 4.35 -5.98
CA ASN A 123 -25.24 4.73 -5.40
C ASN A 123 -24.43 5.54 -6.41
N LYS A 124 -24.78 6.83 -6.51
CA LYS A 124 -24.14 7.80 -7.40
C LYS A 124 -22.63 7.88 -7.16
N ARG A 125 -22.20 7.87 -5.89
CA ARG A 125 -20.78 7.93 -5.50
C ARG A 125 -19.98 6.78 -6.09
N ILE A 126 -20.39 5.53 -5.87
CA ILE A 126 -19.70 4.35 -6.43
C ILE A 126 -19.69 4.39 -7.96
N ASN A 127 -20.80 4.80 -8.57
CA ASN A 127 -20.88 4.89 -10.02
C ASN A 127 -19.85 5.89 -10.61
N LEU A 128 -19.63 7.01 -9.93
CA LEU A 128 -18.64 8.01 -10.33
C LEU A 128 -17.22 7.53 -10.04
N ILE A 129 -16.96 6.90 -8.90
CA ILE A 129 -15.64 6.32 -8.58
C ILE A 129 -15.20 5.32 -9.66
N LEU A 130 -16.10 4.41 -10.07
CA LEU A 130 -15.83 3.46 -11.15
C LEU A 130 -15.51 4.16 -12.48
N GLN A 131 -16.27 5.19 -12.85
CA GLN A 131 -16.02 5.97 -14.07
C GLN A 131 -14.71 6.74 -14.00
N THR A 132 -14.36 7.30 -12.83
CA THR A 132 -13.10 8.02 -12.64
C THR A 132 -11.93 7.07 -12.78
N ILE A 133 -11.90 5.96 -12.03
CA ILE A 133 -10.79 5.00 -12.07
C ILE A 133 -10.60 4.44 -13.49
N CYS A 134 -11.67 3.96 -14.12
CA CYS A 134 -11.58 3.36 -15.46
C CYS A 134 -11.35 4.42 -16.56
N GLY A 135 -11.85 5.64 -16.39
CA GLY A 135 -11.75 6.70 -17.39
C GLY A 135 -10.44 7.47 -17.36
N THR A 136 -9.75 7.50 -16.22
CA THR A 136 -8.49 8.23 -16.05
C THR A 136 -7.28 7.34 -15.80
N GLY A 137 -7.50 6.05 -15.53
CA GLY A 137 -6.43 5.08 -15.27
C GLY A 137 -5.70 5.30 -13.95
N ILE A 138 -6.32 6.00 -12.99
CA ILE A 138 -5.73 6.24 -11.67
C ILE A 138 -5.84 5.01 -10.78
N ARG A 139 -4.92 4.90 -9.82
CA ARG A 139 -5.01 3.94 -8.72
C ARG A 139 -6.08 4.38 -7.72
N VAL A 140 -6.59 3.44 -6.94
CA VAL A 140 -7.54 3.74 -5.86
C VAL A 140 -6.98 4.77 -4.87
N SER A 141 -5.69 4.68 -4.52
CA SER A 141 -5.03 5.65 -3.64
C SER A 141 -4.89 7.05 -4.23
N GLU A 142 -5.00 7.17 -5.56
CA GLU A 142 -4.89 8.45 -6.27
C GLU A 142 -6.27 9.14 -6.40
N LEU A 143 -7.36 8.46 -6.03
CA LEU A 143 -8.72 9.02 -6.07
C LEU A 143 -8.88 10.28 -5.21
N GLN A 144 -8.11 10.39 -4.12
CA GLN A 144 -8.10 11.56 -3.24
C GLN A 144 -7.65 12.85 -3.95
N TYR A 145 -6.94 12.76 -5.08
CA TYR A 145 -6.50 13.92 -5.86
C TYR A 145 -7.56 14.41 -6.85
N ILE A 146 -8.70 13.73 -6.95
CA ILE A 146 -9.82 14.12 -7.81
C ILE A 146 -10.72 15.08 -7.03
N THR A 147 -10.22 16.30 -6.86
CA THR A 147 -10.89 17.37 -6.11
C THR A 147 -11.89 18.14 -6.98
N VAL A 148 -12.71 18.97 -6.35
CA VAL A 148 -13.60 19.92 -7.06
C VAL A 148 -12.78 20.85 -7.97
N GLU A 149 -11.64 21.32 -7.50
CA GLU A 149 -10.72 22.20 -8.23
C GLU A 149 -10.10 21.47 -9.42
N ALA A 150 -9.63 20.24 -9.22
CA ALA A 150 -9.11 19.40 -10.30
C ALA A 150 -10.17 19.13 -11.37
N ALA A 151 -11.41 18.85 -10.96
CA ALA A 151 -12.54 18.68 -11.88
C ALA A 151 -12.84 19.99 -12.64
N LYS A 152 -12.80 21.16 -11.99
CA LYS A 152 -12.97 22.47 -12.63
C LYS A 152 -11.86 22.76 -13.64
N GLN A 153 -10.61 22.44 -13.31
CA GLN A 153 -9.46 22.58 -14.21
C GLN A 153 -9.55 21.60 -15.38
N GLY A 154 -10.09 20.40 -15.17
CA GLY A 154 -10.08 19.30 -16.14
C GLY A 154 -8.83 18.44 -16.08
N GLU A 155 -8.00 18.61 -15.05
CA GLU A 155 -6.76 17.89 -14.83
C GLU A 155 -6.51 17.74 -13.33
N ALA A 156 -6.01 16.59 -12.91
CA ALA A 156 -5.57 16.33 -11.55
C ALA A 156 -4.07 16.05 -11.52
N VAL A 157 -3.35 16.75 -10.66
CA VAL A 157 -1.94 16.46 -10.38
C VAL A 157 -1.88 15.40 -9.28
N VAL A 158 -1.51 14.18 -9.65
CA VAL A 158 -1.47 13.04 -8.71
C VAL A 158 -0.02 12.74 -8.31
N ASN A 159 0.18 12.44 -7.03
CA ASN A 159 1.46 11.97 -6.51
C ASN A 159 1.34 10.52 -6.04
N CYS A 160 2.23 9.65 -6.52
CA CYS A 160 2.36 8.30 -5.99
C CYS A 160 3.84 7.91 -5.90
N LYS A 161 4.31 7.60 -4.68
CA LYS A 161 5.69 7.16 -4.40
C LYS A 161 6.74 8.10 -5.02
N ALA A 162 6.62 9.40 -4.71
CA ALA A 162 7.50 10.46 -5.20
C ALA A 162 7.49 10.69 -6.72
N LYS A 163 6.49 10.14 -7.44
CA LYS A 163 6.25 10.46 -8.85
C LYS A 163 5.00 11.30 -8.98
N THR A 164 5.18 12.54 -9.43
CA THR A 164 4.09 13.45 -9.78
C THR A 164 3.75 13.29 -11.25
N ARG A 165 2.48 13.07 -11.56
CA ARG A 165 1.99 13.06 -12.95
C ARG A 165 0.66 13.78 -13.06
N SER A 166 0.43 14.35 -14.23
CA SER A 166 -0.85 14.92 -14.61
C SER A 166 -1.80 13.86 -15.14
N VAL A 167 -3.05 13.93 -14.73
CA VAL A 167 -4.12 13.03 -15.16
C VAL A 167 -5.27 13.87 -15.70
N PHE A 168 -5.59 13.70 -16.98
CA PHE A 168 -6.66 14.44 -17.62
C PHE A 168 -8.04 13.88 -17.25
N ILE A 169 -8.98 14.79 -17.00
CA ILE A 169 -10.38 14.48 -16.71
C ILE A 169 -11.19 14.85 -17.95
N VAL A 170 -11.64 13.83 -18.68
CA VAL A 170 -12.44 14.03 -19.91
C VAL A 170 -13.70 14.85 -19.64
N LYS A 171 -14.12 15.64 -20.63
CA LYS A 171 -15.23 16.62 -20.53
C LYS A 171 -16.51 16.02 -19.92
N GLU A 172 -16.90 14.81 -20.34
CA GLU A 172 -18.09 14.13 -19.82
C GLU A 172 -17.97 13.76 -18.34
N LEU A 173 -16.79 13.30 -17.91
CA LEU A 173 -16.53 12.94 -16.52
C LEU A 173 -16.51 14.19 -15.65
N LYS A 174 -15.84 15.26 -16.11
CA LYS A 174 -15.84 16.58 -15.47
C LYS A 174 -17.26 17.06 -15.16
N GLN A 175 -18.15 17.06 -16.15
CA GLN A 175 -19.55 17.48 -15.95
C GLN A 175 -20.29 16.62 -14.92
N LYS A 176 -20.06 15.30 -14.94
CA LYS A 176 -20.67 14.38 -13.97
C LYS A 176 -20.16 14.63 -12.54
N LEU A 177 -18.85 14.86 -12.37
CA LEU A 177 -18.23 15.15 -11.07
C LEU A 177 -18.71 16.49 -10.50
N LEU A 178 -18.73 17.55 -11.32
CA LEU A 178 -19.18 18.88 -10.88
C LEU A 178 -20.66 18.90 -10.51
N ARG A 179 -21.51 18.21 -11.28
CA ARG A 179 -22.93 18.05 -10.93
C ARG A 179 -23.09 17.31 -9.60
N TYR A 180 -22.33 16.23 -9.39
CA TYR A 180 -22.37 15.50 -8.13
C TYR A 180 -21.91 16.38 -6.95
N ALA A 181 -20.83 17.15 -7.12
CA ALA A 181 -20.37 18.10 -6.10
C ALA A 181 -21.47 19.12 -5.75
N ALA A 182 -22.14 19.69 -6.76
CA ALA A 182 -23.26 20.61 -6.55
C ALA A 182 -24.44 19.95 -5.83
N GLU A 183 -24.87 18.76 -6.27
CA GLU A 183 -25.96 17.98 -5.64
C GLU A 183 -25.66 17.59 -4.18
N GLN A 184 -24.38 17.50 -3.80
CA GLN A 184 -23.94 17.14 -2.46
C GLN A 184 -23.44 18.35 -1.65
N ASN A 185 -23.57 19.56 -2.18
CA ASN A 185 -23.06 20.80 -1.57
C ASN A 185 -21.55 20.77 -1.25
N ILE A 186 -20.75 20.03 -2.02
CA ILE A 186 -19.29 19.96 -1.89
C ILE A 186 -18.71 21.14 -2.69
N LYS A 187 -18.11 22.10 -1.98
CA LYS A 187 -17.63 23.35 -2.59
C LYS A 187 -16.13 23.34 -2.91
N SER A 188 -15.37 22.54 -2.17
CA SER A 188 -13.92 22.46 -2.25
C SER A 188 -13.42 21.11 -1.73
N GLY A 189 -12.17 20.79 -2.07
CA GLY A 189 -11.48 19.58 -1.62
C GLY A 189 -11.54 18.43 -2.61
#